data_AF-A0A8H7KLX6-F1
#
_entry.id   AF-A0A8H7KLX6-F1
#
_cell.length_a   1.000
_cell.length_b   1.000
_cell.length_c   1.000
_cell.angle_alpha   90.00
_cell.angle_beta   90.00
_cell.angle_gamma   90.00
#
_symmetry.space_group_name_H-M   'P 1'
#
loop_
_entity.id
_entity.type
_entity.pdbx_description
1 polymer ?
#
loop_
_entity_poly.entity_id
_entity_poly.type
_entity_poly.pdbx_seq_one_letter_code
_entity_poly.pdbx_strand_id
1 'polypeptide(L)'
;MSYNQTARALNFVQSYSADALGYPFYHSKRPELIPGISDPRLALLLPIVIYWVVSLTYHALDISGWQWIDKYRVQPAEDVEKKNLATKREVITTVLKMQGYQALLGGIWQIFFKNKNAVVKYTNHTVEVQKVGTWIAKALIKAVGENTASDLMASHGEQLTYYVYWWAGPILRLVIGA
;
A
#
# COMPACT_ATOMS: atom_id res chain seq x y z
N MET A 1 -29.38 -15.49 -29.82
CA MET A 1 -29.83 -14.22 -29.21
C MET A 1 -28.94 -13.71 -28.05
N SER A 2 -27.79 -14.34 -27.73
CA SER A 2 -26.92 -13.94 -26.59
C SER A 2 -25.93 -12.79 -26.87
N TYR A 3 -25.56 -12.55 -28.14
CA TYR A 3 -24.56 -11.54 -28.52
C TYR A 3 -24.86 -10.11 -28.02
N ASN A 4 -26.14 -9.74 -27.92
CA ASN A 4 -26.56 -8.39 -27.53
C ASN A 4 -26.46 -8.14 -26.00
N GLN A 5 -26.42 -9.19 -25.18
CA GLN A 5 -26.46 -9.08 -23.72
C GLN A 5 -25.07 -8.99 -23.11
N THR A 6 -24.09 -9.73 -23.63
CA THR A 6 -22.68 -9.53 -23.29
C THR A 6 -22.24 -8.08 -23.58
N ALA A 7 -22.71 -7.49 -24.68
CA ALA A 7 -22.46 -6.07 -24.99
C ALA A 7 -23.08 -5.14 -23.94
N ARG A 8 -24.25 -5.49 -23.38
CA ARG A 8 -24.96 -4.65 -22.40
C ARG A 8 -24.19 -4.48 -21.10
N ALA A 9 -23.70 -5.57 -20.50
CA ALA A 9 -22.90 -5.51 -19.28
C ALA A 9 -21.60 -4.69 -19.48
N LEU A 10 -20.95 -4.85 -20.64
CA LEU A 10 -19.73 -4.12 -21.00
C LEU A 10 -19.98 -2.63 -21.27
N ASN A 11 -21.15 -2.28 -21.80
CA ASN A 11 -21.52 -0.88 -22.04
C ASN A 11 -21.66 -0.10 -20.73
N PHE A 12 -22.20 -0.70 -19.66
CA PHE A 12 -22.25 -0.06 -18.35
C PHE A 12 -20.85 0.30 -17.85
N VAL A 13 -19.86 -0.58 -18.07
CA VAL A 13 -18.48 -0.32 -17.65
C VAL A 13 -17.92 0.95 -18.29
N GLN A 14 -18.25 1.26 -19.56
CA GLN A 14 -17.77 2.47 -20.23
C GLN A 14 -18.31 3.77 -19.59
N SER A 15 -19.42 3.70 -18.86
CA SER A 15 -19.96 4.85 -18.12
C SER A 15 -19.26 5.11 -16.78
N TYR A 16 -18.46 4.16 -16.27
CA TYR A 16 -17.79 4.32 -14.97
C TYR A 16 -16.72 5.41 -15.05
N SER A 17 -16.67 6.27 -14.03
CA SER A 17 -15.71 7.36 -13.93
C SER A 17 -15.08 7.38 -12.53
N ALA A 18 -13.74 7.30 -12.46
CA ALA A 18 -13.03 7.38 -11.19
C ALA A 18 -13.22 8.76 -10.54
N ASP A 19 -13.34 9.83 -11.34
CA ASP A 19 -13.58 11.18 -10.84
C ASP A 19 -14.99 11.34 -10.27
N ALA A 20 -15.99 10.63 -10.81
CA ALA A 20 -17.36 10.65 -10.31
C ALA A 20 -17.50 9.86 -9.00
N LEU A 21 -16.81 8.72 -8.89
CA LEU A 21 -16.79 7.88 -7.69
C LEU A 21 -15.95 8.47 -6.56
N GLY A 22 -15.07 9.41 -6.89
CA GLY A 22 -14.08 9.94 -5.98
C GLY A 22 -12.91 8.99 -5.76
N TYR A 23 -11.99 9.42 -4.88
CA TYR A 23 -10.74 8.72 -4.60
C TYR A 23 -10.70 8.30 -3.13
N PRO A 24 -10.10 7.15 -2.80
CA PRO A 24 -9.90 6.75 -1.42
C PRO A 24 -8.94 7.72 -0.70
N PHE A 25 -9.02 7.77 0.64
CA PHE A 25 -8.28 8.75 1.44
C PHE A 25 -6.74 8.67 1.28
N TYR A 26 -6.21 7.51 0.90
CA TYR A 26 -4.77 7.30 0.72
C TYR A 26 -4.28 7.65 -0.69
N HIS A 27 -5.17 7.98 -1.63
CA HIS A 27 -4.78 8.38 -2.98
C HIS A 27 -4.18 9.79 -2.96
N SER A 28 -3.03 9.94 -3.63
CA SER A 28 -2.40 11.25 -3.87
C SER A 28 -2.34 11.52 -5.36
N LYS A 29 -2.82 12.70 -5.78
CA LYS A 29 -2.65 13.21 -7.16
C LYS A 29 -1.26 13.79 -7.42
N ARG A 30 -0.43 13.91 -6.37
CA ARG A 30 0.90 14.50 -6.48
C ARG A 30 1.86 13.51 -7.15
N PRO A 31 2.75 13.96 -8.04
CA PRO A 31 3.77 13.11 -8.63
C PRO A 31 4.83 12.63 -7.62
N GLU A 32 4.98 13.36 -6.51
CA GLU A 32 5.82 13.01 -5.36
C GLU A 32 5.01 13.20 -4.08
N LEU A 33 5.12 12.26 -3.13
CA LEU A 33 4.46 12.38 -1.84
C LEU A 33 5.03 13.53 -1.01
N ILE A 34 6.37 13.66 -1.00
CA ILE A 34 7.11 14.74 -0.34
C ILE A 34 7.86 15.52 -1.42
N PRO A 35 7.53 16.81 -1.64
CA PRO A 35 8.20 17.62 -2.66
C PRO A 35 9.73 17.60 -2.51
N GLY A 36 10.44 17.24 -3.59
CA GLY A 36 11.90 17.19 -3.63
C GLY A 36 12.50 15.82 -3.27
N ILE A 37 11.69 14.88 -2.77
CA ILE A 37 12.10 13.50 -2.50
C ILE A 37 11.26 12.57 -3.37
N SER A 38 11.88 12.00 -4.40
CA SER A 38 11.21 11.03 -5.27
C SER A 38 10.74 9.81 -4.46
N ASP A 39 9.55 9.29 -4.74
CA ASP A 39 8.94 8.16 -4.03
C ASP A 39 9.86 6.94 -3.83
N PRO A 40 10.72 6.53 -4.80
CA PRO A 40 11.67 5.44 -4.56
C PRO A 40 12.72 5.76 -3.49
N ARG A 41 13.24 6.99 -3.47
CA ARG A 41 14.17 7.43 -2.42
C ARG A 41 13.45 7.50 -1.07
N LEU A 42 12.21 7.99 -1.08
CA LEU A 42 11.37 8.02 0.12
C LEU A 42 11.16 6.61 0.68
N ALA A 43 10.82 5.63 -0.15
CA ALA A 43 10.62 4.24 0.25
C ALA A 43 11.88 3.59 0.85
N LEU A 44 13.08 4.00 0.40
CA LEU A 44 14.35 3.50 0.95
C LEU A 44 14.67 4.11 2.33
N LEU A 45 14.41 5.41 2.49
CA LEU A 45 14.73 6.18 3.70
C LEU A 45 13.69 6.00 4.82
N LEU A 46 12.42 5.84 4.46
CA LEU A 46 11.31 5.88 5.40
C LEU A 46 11.43 4.83 6.52
N PRO A 47 11.80 3.55 6.28
CA PRO A 47 11.96 2.57 7.36
C PRO A 47 13.08 2.94 8.34
N ILE A 48 14.15 3.57 7.86
CA ILE A 48 15.28 4.03 8.69
C ILE A 48 14.81 5.15 9.61
N VAL A 49 14.14 6.16 9.06
CA VAL A 49 13.62 7.30 9.81
C VAL A 49 12.59 6.84 10.84
N ILE A 50 11.63 6.00 10.45
CA ILE A 50 10.60 5.46 11.35
C ILE A 50 11.24 4.69 12.50
N TYR A 51 12.23 3.84 12.22
CA TYR A 51 12.95 3.10 13.27
C TYR A 51 13.52 4.07 14.33
N TRP A 52 14.23 5.10 13.91
CA TRP A 52 14.86 6.04 14.84
C TRP A 52 13.84 6.88 15.60
N VAL A 53 12.79 7.38 14.93
CA VAL A 53 11.72 8.13 15.59
C VAL A 53 11.06 7.29 16.67
N VAL A 54 10.67 6.05 16.35
CA VAL A 54 9.99 5.16 17.30
C VAL A 54 10.95 4.75 18.42
N SER A 55 12.18 4.33 18.10
CA SER A 55 13.19 3.92 19.07
C SER A 55 13.53 5.05 20.06
N LEU A 56 13.76 6.27 19.54
CA LEU A 56 14.06 7.42 20.39
C LEU A 56 12.85 7.87 21.21
N THR A 57 11.63 7.72 20.68
CA THR A 57 10.41 7.98 21.46
C THR A 57 10.33 7.03 22.65
N TYR A 58 10.48 5.72 22.45
CA TYR A 58 10.51 4.75 23.55
C TYR A 58 11.67 4.98 24.50
N HIS A 59 12.85 5.34 23.98
CA HIS A 59 13.99 5.68 24.83
C HIS A 59 13.72 6.90 25.70
N ALA A 60 13.12 7.96 25.13
CA ALA A 60 12.74 9.16 25.85
C ALA A 60 11.71 8.86 26.94
N LEU A 61 10.71 8.01 26.65
CA LEU A 61 9.74 7.56 27.65
C LEU A 61 10.42 6.76 28.78
N ASP A 62 11.33 5.84 28.45
CA ASP A 62 12.05 5.00 29.42
C ASP A 62 12.91 5.81 30.39
N ILE A 63 13.54 6.90 29.93
CA ILE A 63 14.37 7.78 30.78
C ILE A 63 13.62 8.97 31.38
N SER A 64 12.34 9.16 31.06
CA SER A 64 11.56 10.35 31.48
C SER A 64 11.31 10.44 32.99
N GLY A 65 11.40 9.31 33.72
CA GLY A 65 11.07 9.23 35.14
C GLY A 65 9.57 9.36 35.44
N TRP A 66 8.71 9.27 34.42
CA TRP A 66 7.26 9.43 34.57
C TRP A 66 6.60 8.17 35.15
N GLN A 67 6.38 8.18 36.46
CA GLN A 67 5.80 7.05 37.21
C GLN A 67 4.42 6.59 36.71
N TRP A 68 3.65 7.46 36.05
CA TRP A 68 2.35 7.08 35.50
C TRP A 68 2.45 6.13 34.29
N ILE A 69 3.62 6.05 33.65
CA ILE A 69 3.90 5.13 32.54
C ILE A 69 4.22 3.72 33.03
N ASP A 70 4.78 3.58 34.24
CA ASP A 70 5.23 2.29 34.77
C ASP A 70 4.13 1.22 34.79
N LYS A 71 2.87 1.63 34.99
CA LYS A 71 1.70 0.72 34.93
C LYS A 71 1.42 0.13 33.54
N TYR A 72 1.95 0.72 32.47
CA TYR A 72 1.82 0.25 31.09
C TYR A 72 3.05 -0.53 30.62
N ARG A 73 4.07 -0.72 31.47
CA ARG A 73 5.30 -1.43 31.14
C ARG A 73 5.00 -2.93 31.02
N VAL A 74 5.22 -3.50 29.83
CA VAL A 74 4.92 -4.92 29.54
C VAL A 74 5.80 -5.88 30.36
N GLN A 75 7.00 -5.44 30.76
CA GLN A 75 7.97 -6.22 31.54
C GLN A 75 8.59 -5.35 32.64
N PRO A 76 8.72 -5.83 33.88
CA PRO A 76 9.41 -5.12 34.96
C PRO A 76 10.84 -4.74 34.56
N ALA A 77 11.34 -3.60 35.05
CA ALA A 77 12.69 -3.12 34.70
C ALA A 77 13.80 -4.14 35.02
N GLU A 78 13.70 -4.79 36.18
CA GLU A 78 14.65 -5.81 36.62
C GLU A 78 14.70 -7.02 35.69
N ASP A 79 13.57 -7.41 35.10
CA ASP A 79 13.50 -8.54 34.17
C ASP A 79 14.10 -8.18 32.81
N VAL A 80 13.95 -6.93 32.37
CA VAL A 80 14.56 -6.42 31.14
C VAL A 80 16.08 -6.41 31.28
N GLU A 81 16.61 -5.92 32.40
CA GLU A 81 18.07 -5.90 32.63
C GLU A 81 18.69 -7.29 32.74
N LYS A 82 18.01 -8.24 33.37
CA LYS A 82 18.51 -9.62 33.52
C LYS A 82 18.48 -10.41 32.21
N LYS A 83 17.51 -10.13 31.32
CA LYS A 83 17.29 -10.88 30.07
C LYS A 83 17.93 -10.22 28.85
N ASN A 84 18.23 -8.92 28.90
CA ASN A 84 18.87 -8.24 27.79
C ASN A 84 20.38 -8.51 27.80
N LEU A 85 20.79 -9.51 27.01
CA LEU A 85 22.18 -9.89 26.85
C LEU A 85 22.97 -8.92 25.95
N ALA A 86 22.28 -8.07 25.19
CA ALA A 86 22.91 -7.15 24.26
C ALA A 86 23.13 -5.78 24.91
N THR A 87 24.35 -5.29 24.83
CA THR A 87 24.67 -3.92 25.22
C THR A 87 24.03 -2.93 24.25
N LYS A 88 23.72 -1.70 24.73
CA LYS A 88 23.18 -0.63 23.87
C LYS A 88 24.07 -0.35 22.66
N ARG A 89 25.39 -0.43 22.84
CA ARG A 89 26.38 -0.26 21.77
C ARG A 89 26.28 -1.36 20.71
N GLU A 90 26.11 -2.61 21.11
CA GLU A 90 25.91 -3.73 20.17
C GLU A 90 24.62 -3.57 19.38
N VAL A 91 23.53 -3.17 20.03
CA VAL A 91 22.25 -2.91 19.37
C VAL A 91 22.39 -1.81 18.33
N ILE A 92 22.93 -0.65 18.69
CA ILE A 92 23.13 0.48 17.77
C ILE A 92 24.03 0.06 16.59
N THR A 93 25.13 -0.61 16.86
CA THR A 93 26.07 -1.06 15.81
C THR A 93 25.40 -2.05 14.86
N THR A 94 24.60 -2.98 15.38
CA THR A 94 23.89 -3.99 14.58
C THR A 94 22.83 -3.34 13.69
N VAL A 95 22.06 -2.41 14.24
CA VAL A 95 21.04 -1.66 13.51
C VAL A 95 21.66 -0.84 12.38
N LEU A 96 22.77 -0.13 12.65
CA LEU A 96 23.46 0.65 11.62
C LEU A 96 23.99 -0.25 10.50
N LYS A 97 24.52 -1.44 10.83
CA LYS A 97 24.93 -2.43 9.81
C LYS A 97 23.75 -2.88 8.96
N MET A 98 22.63 -3.27 9.59
CA MET A 98 21.42 -3.70 8.89
C MET A 98 20.86 -2.60 7.99
N GLN A 99 20.78 -1.37 8.48
CA GLN A 99 20.35 -0.21 7.69
C GLN A 99 21.33 0.11 6.56
N GLY A 100 22.63 -0.08 6.77
CA GLY A 100 23.65 0.00 5.72
C GLY A 100 23.42 -1.03 4.60
N TYR A 101 23.17 -2.29 4.94
CA TYR A 101 22.82 -3.32 3.96
C TYR A 101 21.50 -3.02 3.23
N GLN A 102 20.46 -2.57 3.95
CA GLN A 102 19.19 -2.14 3.35
C GLN A 102 19.40 -1.02 2.34
N ALA A 103 20.14 0.03 2.72
CA ALA A 103 20.43 1.18 1.87
C ALA A 103 21.25 0.77 0.64
N LEU A 104 22.25 -0.10 0.82
CA LEU A 104 23.09 -0.62 -0.26
C LEU A 104 22.28 -1.44 -1.26
N LEU A 105 21.57 -2.47 -0.78
CA LEU A 105 20.78 -3.35 -1.64
C LEU A 105 19.64 -2.60 -2.34
N GLY A 106 18.94 -1.72 -1.62
CA GLY A 106 17.90 -0.88 -2.20
C GLY A 106 18.44 0.12 -3.23
N GLY A 107 19.62 0.70 -2.99
CA GLY A 107 20.31 1.57 -3.94
C GLY A 107 20.72 0.83 -5.21
N ILE A 108 21.33 -0.37 -5.07
CA ILE A 108 21.64 -1.25 -6.20
C ILE A 108 20.37 -1.56 -6.98
N TRP A 109 19.29 -1.95 -6.31
CA TRP A 109 18.02 -2.26 -6.96
C TRP A 109 17.50 -1.08 -7.79
N GLN A 110 17.56 0.15 -7.24
CA GLN A 110 17.16 1.36 -7.96
C GLN A 110 18.06 1.70 -9.15
N ILE A 111 19.34 1.32 -9.15
CA ILE A 111 20.24 1.60 -10.27
C ILE A 111 20.00 0.62 -11.43
N PHE A 112 19.85 -0.66 -11.11
CA PHE A 112 19.80 -1.74 -12.10
C PHE A 112 18.38 -2.07 -12.60
N PHE A 113 17.37 -2.00 -11.74
CA PHE A 113 16.02 -2.45 -12.06
C PHE A 113 15.01 -1.32 -12.22
N LYS A 114 15.36 -0.08 -11.83
CA LYS A 114 14.48 1.06 -12.07
C LYS A 114 14.47 1.37 -13.57
N ASN A 115 13.28 1.26 -14.17
CA ASN A 115 13.06 1.69 -15.54
C ASN A 115 13.30 3.21 -15.64
N LYS A 116 14.44 3.62 -16.21
CA LYS A 116 14.80 5.04 -16.39
C LYS A 116 13.86 5.78 -17.34
N ASN A 117 13.09 5.05 -18.14
CA ASN A 117 12.07 5.56 -19.06
C ASN A 117 10.65 5.50 -18.46
N ALA A 118 10.51 5.11 -17.19
CA ALA A 118 9.25 5.30 -16.47
C ALA A 118 9.10 6.80 -16.21
N VAL A 119 8.63 7.53 -17.23
CA VAL A 119 7.92 8.79 -17.02
C VAL A 119 6.87 8.50 -15.95
N VAL A 120 6.78 9.33 -14.92
CA VAL A 120 5.70 9.26 -13.94
C VAL A 120 4.40 9.43 -14.73
N LYS A 121 3.87 8.31 -15.19
CA LYS A 121 2.72 8.29 -16.08
C LYS A 121 1.54 8.50 -15.16
N TYR A 122 0.99 9.70 -15.19
CA TYR A 122 -0.30 9.97 -14.60
C TYR A 122 -1.25 8.88 -15.09
N THR A 123 -1.66 8.02 -14.17
CA THR A 123 -2.52 6.89 -14.50
C THR A 123 -3.91 7.47 -14.67
N ASN A 124 -4.49 7.30 -15.85
CA ASN A 124 -5.89 7.63 -16.03
C ASN A 124 -6.72 6.58 -15.28
N HIS A 125 -7.06 6.89 -14.03
CA HIS A 125 -7.74 5.96 -13.13
C HIS A 125 -9.12 5.57 -13.66
N THR A 126 -9.79 6.43 -14.43
CA THR A 126 -11.04 6.07 -15.12
C THR A 126 -10.82 4.89 -16.07
N VAL A 127 -9.77 4.94 -16.89
CA VAL A 127 -9.45 3.84 -17.82
C VAL A 127 -9.09 2.55 -17.05
N GLU A 128 -8.35 2.64 -15.95
CA GLU A 128 -7.98 1.45 -15.17
C GLU A 128 -9.16 0.84 -14.41
N VAL A 129 -10.04 1.65 -13.85
CA VAL A 129 -11.31 1.22 -13.25
C VAL A 129 -12.16 0.51 -14.31
N GLN A 130 -12.27 1.06 -15.52
CA GLN A 130 -13.00 0.42 -16.63
C GLN A 130 -12.38 -0.93 -17.05
N LYS A 131 -11.05 -1.07 -17.04
CA LYS A 131 -10.39 -2.36 -17.31
C LYS A 131 -10.75 -3.40 -16.25
N VAL A 132 -10.71 -3.03 -14.98
CA VAL A 132 -11.13 -3.92 -13.88
C VAL A 132 -12.61 -4.25 -14.01
N GLY A 133 -13.47 -3.27 -14.28
CA GLY A 133 -14.91 -3.49 -14.49
C GLY A 133 -15.19 -4.44 -15.65
N THR A 134 -14.42 -4.35 -16.74
CA THR A 134 -14.50 -5.26 -17.88
C THR A 134 -14.14 -6.69 -17.48
N TRP A 135 -13.09 -6.85 -16.67
CA TRP A 135 -12.71 -8.16 -16.15
C TRP A 135 -13.78 -8.75 -15.22
N ILE A 136 -14.32 -7.94 -14.31
CA ILE A 136 -15.42 -8.33 -13.41
C ILE A 136 -16.65 -8.73 -14.21
N ALA A 137 -17.08 -7.91 -15.19
CA ALA A 137 -18.23 -8.20 -16.04
C ALA A 137 -18.08 -9.55 -16.75
N LYS A 138 -16.91 -9.83 -17.35
CA LYS A 138 -16.63 -11.12 -18.01
C LYS A 138 -16.66 -12.28 -17.02
N ALA A 139 -16.10 -12.10 -15.83
CA ALA A 139 -16.12 -13.13 -14.79
C ALA A 139 -17.55 -13.44 -14.32
N LEU A 140 -18.37 -12.41 -14.10
CA LEU A 140 -19.77 -12.55 -13.70
C LEU A 140 -20.61 -13.21 -14.80
N ILE A 141 -20.46 -12.78 -16.05
CA ILE A 141 -21.16 -13.42 -17.19
C ILE A 141 -20.86 -14.92 -17.22
N LYS A 142 -19.60 -15.31 -17.02
CA LYS A 142 -19.18 -16.71 -16.98
C LYS A 142 -19.75 -17.46 -15.77
N ALA A 143 -19.87 -16.80 -14.62
CA ALA A 143 -20.28 -17.43 -13.36
C ALA A 143 -21.80 -17.57 -13.18
N VAL A 144 -22.56 -16.52 -13.51
CA VAL A 144 -24.00 -16.42 -13.20
C VAL A 144 -24.88 -16.19 -14.43
N GLY A 145 -24.30 -16.13 -15.63
CA GLY A 145 -25.00 -15.89 -16.89
C GLY A 145 -25.19 -14.42 -17.24
N GLU A 146 -25.48 -14.15 -18.51
CA GLU A 146 -25.47 -12.80 -19.11
C GLU A 146 -26.54 -11.86 -18.51
N ASN A 147 -27.75 -12.34 -18.25
CA ASN A 147 -28.85 -11.52 -17.72
C ASN A 147 -28.54 -11.03 -16.30
N THR A 148 -28.29 -11.98 -15.39
CA THR A 148 -27.97 -11.69 -13.98
C THR A 148 -26.73 -10.83 -13.85
N ALA A 149 -25.69 -11.10 -14.66
CA ALA A 149 -24.49 -10.28 -14.68
C ALA A 149 -24.77 -8.84 -15.15
N SER A 150 -25.60 -8.67 -16.18
CA SER A 150 -25.98 -7.34 -16.68
C SER A 150 -26.76 -6.53 -15.65
N ASP A 151 -27.72 -7.15 -14.95
CA ASP A 151 -28.52 -6.49 -13.92
C ASP A 151 -27.66 -6.11 -12.71
N LEU A 152 -26.70 -6.97 -12.34
CA LEU A 152 -25.75 -6.67 -11.26
C LEU A 152 -24.79 -5.55 -11.66
N MET A 153 -24.26 -5.56 -12.88
CA MET A 153 -23.39 -4.49 -13.38
C MET A 153 -24.12 -3.15 -13.50
N ALA A 154 -25.42 -3.17 -13.81
CA ALA A 154 -26.26 -1.97 -13.87
C ALA A 154 -26.54 -1.37 -12.47
N SER A 155 -26.75 -2.22 -11.47
CA SER A 155 -27.16 -1.77 -10.13
C SER A 155 -25.99 -1.50 -9.19
N HIS A 156 -24.95 -2.34 -9.22
CA HIS A 156 -23.85 -2.31 -8.24
C HIS A 156 -22.46 -2.37 -8.89
N GLY A 157 -22.38 -2.52 -10.23
CA GLY A 157 -21.11 -2.74 -10.92
C GLY A 157 -20.09 -1.62 -10.72
N GLU A 158 -20.55 -0.37 -10.62
CA GLU A 158 -19.67 0.78 -10.41
C GLU A 158 -18.99 0.74 -9.03
N GLN A 159 -19.78 0.54 -7.96
CA GLN A 159 -19.26 0.41 -6.59
C GLN A 159 -18.38 -0.84 -6.44
N LEU A 160 -18.81 -1.98 -7.00
CA LEU A 160 -18.03 -3.21 -6.97
C LEU A 160 -16.66 -3.01 -7.62
N THR A 161 -16.64 -2.37 -8.79
CA THR A 161 -15.40 -2.07 -9.52
C THR A 161 -14.51 -1.12 -8.73
N TYR A 162 -15.08 -0.09 -8.10
CA TYR A 162 -14.36 0.81 -7.19
C TYR A 162 -13.66 0.04 -6.06
N TYR A 163 -14.39 -0.82 -5.35
CA TYR A 163 -13.82 -1.58 -4.23
C TYR A 163 -12.76 -2.58 -4.67
N VAL A 164 -12.96 -3.25 -5.81
CA VAL A 164 -11.96 -4.19 -6.32
C VAL A 164 -10.68 -3.45 -6.74
N TYR A 165 -10.81 -2.34 -7.46
CA TYR A 165 -9.67 -1.57 -7.95
C TYR A 165 -8.88 -0.89 -6.81
N TRP A 166 -9.58 -0.23 -5.88
CA TRP A 166 -8.93 0.54 -4.82
C TRP A 166 -8.63 -0.29 -3.56
N TRP A 167 -9.34 -1.36 -3.26
CA TRP A 167 -9.12 -2.06 -1.99
C TRP A 167 -8.61 -3.48 -2.20
N ALA A 168 -9.35 -4.31 -2.92
CA ALA A 168 -8.96 -5.71 -3.10
C ALA A 168 -7.62 -5.85 -3.83
N GLY A 169 -7.42 -5.09 -4.92
CA GLY A 169 -6.19 -5.10 -5.71
C GLY A 169 -4.95 -4.75 -4.88
N PRO A 170 -4.90 -3.58 -4.22
CA PRO A 170 -3.78 -3.20 -3.36
C PRO A 170 -3.53 -4.17 -2.20
N ILE A 171 -4.58 -4.65 -1.52
CA ILE A 171 -4.43 -5.64 -0.44
C ILE A 171 -3.80 -6.93 -0.97
N LEU A 172 -4.27 -7.43 -2.10
CA LEU A 172 -3.74 -8.65 -2.71
C LEU A 172 -2.26 -8.50 -3.07
N ARG A 173 -1.86 -7.35 -3.64
CA ARG A 173 -0.46 -7.04 -3.93
C ARG A 173 0.41 -7.03 -2.67
N LEU A 174 -0.09 -6.42 -1.60
CA LEU A 174 0.61 -6.40 -0.30
C LEU A 174 0.79 -7.80 0.30
N VAL A 175 -0.23 -8.66 0.19
CA VAL A 175 -0.19 -10.02 0.75
C VAL A 175 0.70 -10.96 -0.07
N ILE A 176 0.66 -10.84 -1.40
CA ILE A 176 1.38 -11.75 -2.31
C ILE A 176 2.83 -11.27 -2.59
N GLY A 177 3.15 -10.01 -2.30
CA GLY A 177 4.49 -9.45 -2.52
C GLY A 177 4.82 -9.20 -3.99
N ALA A 178 3.82 -8.76 -4.77
CA ALA A 178 3.94 -8.45 -6.21
C ALA A 178 3.66 -6.96 -6.50
#